data_AF-A0A8J5MP44-F1
#
_entry.id   AF-A0A8J5MP44-F1
#
_cell.length_a   1.000
_cell.length_b   1.000
_cell.length_c   1.000
_cell.angle_alpha   90.00
_cell.angle_beta   90.00
_cell.angle_gamma   90.00
#
_symmetry.space_group_name_H-M   'P 1'
#
loop_
_entity.id
_entity.type
_entity.pdbx_description
1 polymer ?
#
loop_
_entity_poly.entity_id
_entity_poly.type
_entity_poly.pdbx_seq_one_letter_code
_entity_poly.pdbx_strand_id
1 'polypeptide(L)'
;EVTTVSESFDARKGNWVKIEVYKLLQEWLNKPNDNLGLVVTAYDSQGRQVAVTDPNEMPSNAPLLEIHTEETRKSRSRRNSGNNFFCTNNKKESRCCRYQLVVNFIELGWDFIVAPKTYEANFCNGECPFLYAHKYAHTSLVQKLNSSNAHHGPCCGARKLSPMKMLYYDHDHKIKFDTIQDMVVDRCGCS
;
A
#
# COMPACT_ATOMS: atom_id res chain seq x y z
N GLU A 1 -29.38 -20.16 13.20
CA GLU A 1 -29.52 -21.16 12.12
C GLU A 1 -28.77 -22.42 12.56
N VAL A 2 -29.33 -23.62 12.37
CA VAL A 2 -28.65 -24.87 12.74
C VAL A 2 -28.14 -25.51 11.46
N THR A 3 -26.81 -25.58 11.31
CA THR A 3 -26.18 -26.27 10.18
C THR A 3 -25.90 -27.71 10.59
N THR A 4 -26.55 -28.67 9.94
CA THR A 4 -26.29 -30.10 10.15
C THR A 4 -25.40 -30.62 9.03
N VAL A 5 -24.26 -31.19 9.40
CA VAL A 5 -23.33 -31.86 8.48
C VAL A 5 -23.27 -33.33 8.87
N SER A 6 -23.45 -34.24 7.89
CA SER A 6 -23.33 -35.68 8.10
C SER A 6 -22.16 -36.22 7.28
N GLU A 7 -21.12 -36.68 7.97
CA GLU A 7 -19.94 -37.31 7.36
C GLU A 7 -19.64 -38.66 8.04
N SER A 8 -19.14 -39.62 7.28
CA SER A 8 -18.77 -40.94 7.76
C SER A 8 -17.26 -41.02 7.99
N PHE A 9 -16.83 -41.39 9.19
CA PHE A 9 -15.43 -41.46 9.57
C PHE A 9 -15.02 -42.85 10.08
N ASP A 10 -13.73 -43.15 10.00
CA ASP A 10 -13.14 -44.29 10.69
C ASP A 10 -13.15 -44.02 12.20
N ALA A 11 -13.89 -44.84 12.96
CA ALA A 11 -14.04 -44.70 14.41
C ALA A 11 -12.73 -44.87 15.19
N ARG A 12 -11.65 -45.36 14.58
CA ARG A 12 -10.35 -45.55 15.23
C ARG A 12 -9.41 -44.35 15.10
N LYS A 13 -9.77 -43.33 14.31
CA LYS A 13 -8.92 -42.16 14.05
C LYS A 13 -9.70 -40.86 14.29
N GLY A 14 -9.02 -39.89 14.91
CA GLY A 14 -9.54 -38.52 14.98
C GLY A 14 -9.51 -37.88 13.59
N ASN A 15 -10.57 -37.17 13.22
CA ASN A 15 -10.69 -36.47 11.94
C ASN A 15 -11.12 -35.02 12.19
N TRP A 16 -10.68 -34.12 11.30
CA TRP A 16 -11.13 -32.73 11.29
C TRP A 16 -12.35 -32.59 10.39
N VAL A 17 -13.40 -31.97 10.91
CA VAL A 17 -14.63 -31.64 10.15
C VAL A 17 -14.63 -30.15 9.85
N LYS A 18 -14.80 -29.79 8.58
CA LYS A 18 -14.90 -28.39 8.16
C LYS A 18 -16.37 -28.02 8.04
N ILE A 19 -16.79 -26.98 8.76
CA ILE A 19 -18.17 -26.48 8.72
C ILE A 19 -18.14 -25.05 8.18
N GLU A 20 -18.86 -24.83 7.09
CA GLU A 20 -18.99 -23.49 6.52
C GLU A 20 -19.96 -22.64 7.35
N VAL A 21 -19.44 -21.56 7.95
CA VAL A 21 -20.19 -20.65 8.83
C VAL A 21 -20.33 -19.23 8.27
N TYR A 22 -20.23 -19.08 6.94
CA TYR A 22 -20.15 -17.76 6.28
C TYR A 22 -21.30 -16.80 6.64
N LYS A 23 -22.55 -17.26 6.54
CA LYS A 23 -23.73 -16.42 6.83
C LYS A 23 -23.73 -15.93 8.29
N LEU A 24 -23.41 -16.83 9.21
CA LEU A 24 -23.36 -16.56 10.64
C LEU A 24 -22.23 -15.58 10.98
N LEU A 25 -21.06 -15.72 10.33
CA LEU A 25 -19.95 -14.78 10.46
C LEU A 25 -20.32 -13.37 9.96
N GLN A 26 -21.07 -13.24 8.86
CA GLN A 26 -21.52 -11.93 8.37
C GLN A 26 -22.43 -11.22 9.37
N GLU A 27 -23.34 -11.94 10.02
CA GLU A 27 -24.19 -11.38 11.08
C GLU A 27 -23.37 -10.94 12.29
N TRP A 28 -22.38 -11.74 12.69
CA TRP A 28 -21.48 -11.42 13.81
C TRP A 28 -20.68 -10.15 13.55
N LEU A 29 -20.13 -10.00 12.35
CA LEU A 29 -19.37 -8.81 11.96
C LEU A 29 -20.23 -7.53 11.98
N ASN A 30 -21.54 -7.65 11.78
CA ASN A 30 -22.47 -6.52 11.85
C ASN A 30 -22.88 -6.15 13.29
N LYS A 31 -22.57 -6.99 14.28
CA LYS A 31 -22.92 -6.80 15.69
C LYS A 31 -21.70 -6.99 16.60
N PRO A 32 -20.73 -6.06 16.57
CA PRO A 32 -19.44 -6.21 17.27
C PRO A 32 -19.55 -6.18 18.80
N ASN A 33 -20.69 -5.75 19.36
CA ASN A 33 -20.89 -5.65 20.80
C ASN A 33 -21.50 -6.91 21.42
N ASP A 34 -21.93 -7.86 20.59
CA ASP A 34 -22.55 -9.10 21.06
C ASP A 34 -21.48 -10.20 21.14
N ASN A 35 -21.40 -10.90 22.28
CA ASN A 35 -20.55 -12.08 22.41
C ASN A 35 -21.31 -13.28 21.83
N LEU A 36 -21.02 -13.60 20.57
CA LEU A 36 -21.66 -14.69 19.87
C LEU A 36 -20.74 -15.91 19.86
N GLY A 37 -21.30 -17.08 20.17
CA GLY A 37 -20.57 -18.34 20.30
C GLY A 37 -21.15 -19.43 19.40
N LEU A 38 -20.34 -20.45 19.13
CA LEU A 38 -20.76 -21.68 18.44
C LEU A 38 -20.88 -22.82 19.45
N VAL A 39 -21.99 -23.55 19.37
CA VAL A 39 -22.18 -24.80 20.10
C VAL A 39 -22.05 -25.93 19.10
N VAL A 40 -21.10 -26.84 19.33
CA VAL A 40 -20.84 -27.99 18.47
C VAL A 40 -21.24 -29.25 19.23
N THR A 41 -22.17 -30.01 18.67
CA THR A 41 -22.57 -31.33 19.16
C THR A 41 -22.33 -32.37 18.07
N ALA A 42 -21.60 -33.42 18.42
CA ALA A 42 -21.37 -34.57 17.54
C ALA A 42 -21.56 -35.84 18.35
N TYR A 43 -22.42 -36.73 17.89
CA TYR A 43 -22.78 -37.96 18.58
C TYR A 43 -22.35 -39.19 17.78
N ASP A 44 -21.86 -40.22 18.46
CA ASP A 44 -21.68 -41.54 17.86
C ASP A 44 -23.01 -42.31 17.76
N SER A 45 -22.97 -43.53 17.18
CA SER A 45 -24.13 -44.41 17.09
C SER A 45 -24.68 -44.88 18.45
N GLN A 46 -23.96 -44.63 19.54
CA GLN A 46 -24.36 -44.93 20.92
C GLN A 46 -24.84 -43.66 21.67
N GLY A 47 -24.89 -42.50 21.00
CA GLY A 47 -25.33 -41.23 21.58
C GLY A 47 -24.27 -40.53 22.44
N ARG A 48 -22.99 -40.92 22.37
CA ARG A 48 -21.90 -40.29 23.14
C ARG A 48 -21.35 -39.08 22.39
N GLN A 49 -21.07 -38.00 23.12
CA GLN A 49 -20.47 -36.81 22.53
C GLN A 49 -19.00 -37.05 22.18
N VAL A 50 -18.65 -36.86 20.90
CA VAL A 50 -17.30 -37.13 20.36
C VAL A 50 -16.57 -35.88 19.88
N ALA A 51 -17.23 -34.72 19.86
CA ALA A 51 -16.59 -33.46 19.51
C ALA A 51 -15.67 -32.96 20.63
N VAL A 52 -14.44 -32.60 20.27
CA VAL A 52 -13.52 -31.88 21.16
C VAL A 52 -13.92 -30.41 21.19
N THR A 53 -14.37 -29.92 22.34
CA THR A 53 -14.83 -28.53 22.51
C THR A 53 -14.01 -27.72 23.51
N ASP A 54 -13.33 -28.36 24.47
CA ASP A 54 -12.53 -27.65 25.48
C ASP A 54 -11.05 -27.55 25.04
N PRO A 55 -10.54 -26.32 24.82
CA PRO A 55 -9.14 -26.10 24.49
C PRO A 55 -8.15 -26.52 25.60
N ASN A 56 -8.60 -26.60 26.85
CA ASN A 56 -7.75 -26.95 27.99
C ASN A 56 -7.51 -28.46 28.11
N GLU A 57 -8.46 -29.28 27.66
CA GLU A 57 -8.33 -30.73 27.68
C GLU A 57 -7.39 -31.24 26.58
N MET A 58 -7.52 -30.70 25.37
CA MET A 58 -6.72 -31.10 24.21
C MET A 58 -6.33 -29.89 23.35
N PRO A 59 -5.30 -29.12 23.75
CA PRO A 59 -4.92 -27.87 23.08
C PRO A 59 -4.51 -28.07 21.61
N SER A 60 -3.95 -29.23 21.25
CA SER A 60 -3.57 -29.53 19.85
C SER A 60 -4.76 -29.80 18.94
N ASN A 61 -5.93 -30.13 19.50
CA ASN A 61 -7.15 -30.50 18.76
C ASN A 61 -8.30 -29.53 19.07
N ALA A 62 -7.98 -28.35 19.62
CA ALA A 62 -8.97 -27.34 19.94
C ALA A 62 -9.65 -26.83 18.65
N PRO A 63 -10.96 -26.54 18.69
CA PRO A 63 -11.67 -26.02 17.53
C PRO A 63 -11.09 -24.67 17.10
N LEU A 64 -10.94 -24.48 15.79
CA LEU A 64 -10.38 -23.27 15.19
C LEU A 64 -11.35 -22.66 14.16
N LEU A 65 -11.40 -21.33 14.13
CA LEU A 65 -12.16 -20.56 13.14
C LEU A 65 -11.19 -19.95 12.13
N GLU A 66 -11.14 -20.53 10.93
CA GLU A 66 -10.37 -19.99 9.82
C GLU A 66 -11.18 -18.93 9.08
N ILE A 67 -10.66 -17.70 9.01
CA ILE A 67 -11.32 -16.58 8.33
C ILE A 67 -10.42 -16.10 7.20
N HIS A 68 -10.85 -16.32 5.96
CA HIS A 68 -10.21 -15.69 4.81
C HIS A 68 -10.87 -14.35 4.53
N THR A 69 -10.10 -13.27 4.69
CA THR A 69 -10.54 -11.93 4.31
C THR A 69 -9.74 -11.48 3.11
N GLU A 70 -10.42 -11.06 2.05
CA GLU A 70 -9.77 -10.26 1.04
C GLU A 70 -9.81 -8.82 1.53
N GLU A 71 -8.64 -8.26 1.81
CA GLU A 71 -8.54 -6.82 1.96
C GLU A 71 -8.91 -6.24 0.59
N THR A 72 -10.17 -5.83 0.41
CA THR A 72 -10.56 -4.98 -0.72
C THR A 72 -9.56 -3.86 -0.67
N ARG A 73 -8.63 -3.82 -1.64
CA ARG A 73 -7.53 -2.86 -1.65
C ARG A 73 -8.17 -1.51 -1.43
N LYS A 74 -8.19 -1.01 -0.19
CA LYS A 74 -8.85 0.24 0.18
C LYS A 74 -8.17 1.25 -0.69
N SER A 75 -8.81 1.59 -1.81
CA SER A 75 -8.21 2.22 -3.01
C SER A 75 -7.02 3.02 -2.55
N ARG A 76 -5.80 2.41 -2.59
CA ARG A 76 -4.66 2.72 -1.69
C ARG A 76 -4.90 4.09 -1.12
N SER A 77 -5.50 4.23 0.09
CA SER A 77 -5.99 5.54 0.58
C SER A 77 -4.99 6.54 0.10
N ARG A 78 -5.38 7.34 -0.93
CA ARG A 78 -4.43 8.12 -1.72
C ARG A 78 -3.59 8.72 -0.63
N ARG A 79 -2.30 8.36 -0.52
CA ARG A 79 -1.44 8.91 0.54
C ARG A 79 -1.30 10.39 0.19
N ASN A 80 -2.35 11.13 0.50
CA ASN A 80 -2.45 12.46 1.04
C ASN A 80 -2.16 12.36 2.55
N SER A 81 -1.46 11.31 3.01
CA SER A 81 -0.46 11.54 4.05
C SER A 81 0.42 12.65 3.48
N GLY A 82 0.25 13.85 4.03
CA GLY A 82 0.50 15.15 3.40
C GLY A 82 1.81 15.25 2.63
N ASN A 83 1.79 16.15 1.64
CA ASN A 83 2.91 16.58 0.80
C ASN A 83 2.92 16.03 -0.64
N ASN A 84 1.87 16.32 -1.42
CA ASN A 84 2.16 17.09 -2.62
C ASN A 84 2.37 18.54 -2.11
N PHE A 85 3.47 18.80 -1.39
CA PHE A 85 3.74 20.13 -0.85
C PHE A 85 4.19 20.89 -2.10
N PHE A 86 3.21 21.52 -2.75
CA PHE A 86 3.49 22.56 -3.72
C PHE A 86 3.99 23.73 -2.88
N CYS A 87 5.30 23.89 -2.83
CA CYS A 87 5.85 25.11 -2.27
C CYS A 87 5.58 26.21 -3.27
N THR A 88 4.91 27.27 -2.80
CA THR A 88 4.88 28.50 -3.56
C THR A 88 6.24 29.17 -3.41
N ASN A 89 6.77 29.73 -4.49
CA ASN A 89 8.06 30.44 -4.48
C ASN A 89 8.11 31.57 -3.43
N ASN A 90 6.94 32.03 -2.95
CA ASN A 90 6.79 33.09 -1.95
C ASN A 90 6.97 32.62 -0.50
N LYS A 91 6.92 31.31 -0.23
CA LYS A 91 7.21 30.74 1.10
C LYS A 91 8.57 30.04 1.01
N LYS A 92 9.58 30.60 1.68
CA LYS A 92 10.90 29.95 1.86
C LYS A 92 10.74 28.75 2.80
N GLU A 93 10.18 27.66 2.29
CA GLU A 93 10.21 26.37 2.97
C GLU A 93 11.64 25.82 2.87
N SER A 94 12.28 25.58 4.01
CA SER A 94 13.62 25.00 4.04
C SER A 94 13.61 23.50 3.78
N ARG A 95 12.49 22.80 3.98
CA ARG A 95 12.38 21.36 3.76
C ARG A 95 12.26 20.99 2.28
N CYS A 96 12.70 19.78 1.94
CA CYS A 96 12.55 19.20 0.59
C CYS A 96 11.11 19.25 0.09
N CYS A 97 10.92 19.90 -1.06
CA CYS A 97 9.64 20.27 -1.59
C CYS A 97 9.62 20.32 -3.12
N ARG A 98 8.42 20.26 -3.71
CA ARG A 98 8.22 20.46 -5.14
C ARG A 98 7.84 21.92 -5.42
N TYR A 99 8.57 22.54 -6.33
CA TYR A 99 8.35 23.89 -6.81
C TYR A 99 7.86 23.88 -8.25
N GLN A 100 7.00 24.83 -8.60
CA GLN A 100 6.48 24.96 -9.97
C GLN A 100 7.56 25.54 -10.88
N LEU A 101 7.79 24.86 -12.00
CA LEU A 101 8.66 25.33 -13.07
C LEU A 101 7.93 25.09 -14.39
N VAL A 102 7.69 26.19 -15.10
CA VAL A 102 7.09 26.19 -16.42
C VAL A 102 8.22 26.37 -17.43
N VAL A 103 8.38 25.42 -18.34
CA VAL A 103 9.40 25.43 -19.38
C VAL A 103 8.75 25.86 -20.68
N ASN A 104 9.28 26.90 -21.30
CA ASN A 104 8.89 27.37 -22.62
C ASN A 104 9.95 26.97 -23.64
N PHE A 105 9.61 26.06 -24.56
CA PHE A 105 10.56 25.58 -25.56
C PHE A 105 10.93 26.64 -26.60
N ILE A 106 10.06 27.64 -26.83
CA ILE A 106 10.34 28.74 -27.74
C ILE A 106 11.46 29.63 -27.16
N GLU A 107 11.40 29.92 -25.86
CA GLU A 107 12.42 30.73 -25.18
C GLU A 107 13.77 30.02 -25.08
N LEU A 108 13.77 28.69 -25.04
CA LEU A 108 14.99 27.88 -25.07
C LEU A 108 15.58 27.74 -26.48
N GLY A 109 14.90 28.24 -27.52
CA GLY A 109 15.33 28.10 -28.92
C GLY A 109 15.18 26.67 -29.45
N TRP A 110 14.27 25.88 -28.89
CA TRP A 110 14.01 24.50 -29.28
C TRP A 110 12.89 24.43 -30.33
N ASP A 111 13.18 24.96 -31.51
CA ASP A 111 12.21 25.07 -32.62
C ASP A 111 11.82 23.71 -33.21
N PHE A 112 12.62 22.67 -32.95
CA PHE A 112 12.31 21.30 -33.35
C PHE A 112 11.08 20.73 -32.63
N ILE A 113 10.64 21.31 -31.51
CA ILE A 113 9.44 20.90 -30.78
C ILE A 113 8.21 21.62 -31.34
N VAL A 114 7.34 20.84 -31.98
CA VAL A 114 6.08 21.34 -32.54
C VAL A 114 5.05 21.53 -31.43
N ALA A 115 4.90 20.56 -30.53
CA ALA A 115 3.97 20.64 -29.39
C ALA A 115 4.38 19.73 -28.22
N PRO A 116 4.07 20.10 -26.95
CA PRO A 116 3.54 21.39 -26.53
C PRO A 116 4.60 22.50 -26.64
N LYS A 117 4.18 23.78 -26.70
CA LYS A 117 5.13 24.92 -26.67
C LYS A 117 5.61 25.25 -25.26
N THR A 118 4.78 24.94 -24.28
CA THR A 118 5.05 25.19 -22.86
C THR A 118 4.54 24.02 -22.05
N TYR A 119 5.28 23.61 -21.01
CA TYR A 119 4.84 22.55 -20.10
C TYR A 119 5.32 22.79 -18.66
N GLU A 120 4.64 22.17 -17.70
CA GLU A 120 4.98 22.27 -16.28
C GLU A 120 5.89 21.11 -15.85
N ALA A 121 7.21 21.30 -15.93
CA ALA A 121 8.19 20.30 -15.51
C ALA A 121 8.17 20.09 -13.99
N ASN A 122 8.10 21.20 -13.24
CA ASN A 122 8.35 21.25 -11.79
C ASN A 122 9.76 20.76 -11.41
N PHE A 123 10.22 21.12 -10.21
CA PHE A 123 11.52 20.67 -9.71
C PHE A 123 11.51 20.46 -8.20
N CYS A 124 12.47 19.67 -7.71
CA CYS A 124 12.66 19.41 -6.30
C CYS A 124 13.75 20.31 -5.74
N ASN A 125 13.49 20.97 -4.62
CA ASN A 125 14.48 21.76 -3.90
C ASN A 125 14.17 21.77 -2.40
N GLY A 126 15.18 22.04 -1.59
CA GLY A 126 15.11 22.11 -0.14
C GLY A 126 16.02 21.11 0.55
N GLU A 127 16.15 21.28 1.86
CA GLU A 127 17.03 20.51 2.72
C GLU A 127 16.37 19.19 3.15
N CYS A 128 17.23 18.18 3.28
CA CYS A 128 16.89 16.86 3.79
C CYS A 128 17.72 16.59 5.05
N PRO A 129 17.28 17.09 6.20
CA PRO A 129 17.89 16.72 7.47
C PRO A 129 17.59 15.25 7.81
N PHE A 130 18.56 14.54 8.37
CA PHE A 130 18.46 13.12 8.75
C PHE A 130 17.30 12.80 9.71
N LEU A 131 16.75 13.79 10.41
CA LEU A 131 15.86 13.60 11.56
C LEU A 131 14.38 13.94 11.31
N TYR A 132 13.98 14.37 10.11
CA TYR A 132 12.63 14.96 9.92
C TYR A 132 11.46 13.97 9.73
N ALA A 133 11.70 12.67 9.71
CA ALA A 133 10.68 11.73 9.23
C ALA A 133 10.44 10.51 10.11
N HIS A 134 10.45 10.63 11.44
CA HIS A 134 10.17 9.46 12.26
C HIS A 134 9.17 9.73 13.38
N LYS A 135 7.97 9.15 13.20
CA LYS A 135 6.95 9.01 14.24
C LYS A 135 7.48 8.18 15.45
N TYR A 136 8.60 7.47 15.27
CA TYR A 136 9.25 6.66 16.30
C TYR A 136 10.79 6.73 16.20
N ALA A 137 11.48 6.90 17.32
CA ALA A 137 12.95 7.10 17.35
C ALA A 137 13.80 5.93 16.80
N HIS A 138 13.24 4.73 16.62
CA HIS A 138 13.99 3.57 16.15
C HIS A 138 14.29 3.63 14.64
N THR A 139 13.38 4.20 13.84
CA THR A 139 13.56 4.29 12.38
C THR A 139 14.56 5.39 11.97
N SER A 140 14.72 6.44 12.79
CA SER A 140 15.78 7.46 12.58
C SER A 140 17.17 6.90 12.87
N LEU A 141 17.29 6.01 13.84
CA LEU A 141 18.54 5.34 14.19
C LEU A 141 19.00 4.40 13.06
N VAL A 142 18.10 3.58 12.52
CA VAL A 142 18.38 2.67 11.40
C VAL A 142 18.78 3.44 10.14
N GLN A 143 18.12 4.55 9.84
CA GLN A 143 18.48 5.39 8.70
C GLN A 143 19.88 6.01 8.86
N LYS A 144 20.22 6.47 10.08
CA LYS A 144 21.56 6.98 10.40
C LYS A 144 22.64 5.88 10.27
N LEU A 145 22.36 4.67 10.73
CA LEU A 145 23.26 3.52 10.61
C LEU A 145 23.45 3.09 9.15
N ASN A 146 22.38 3.05 8.34
CA ASN A 146 22.51 2.75 6.91
C ASN A 146 23.30 3.83 6.15
N SER A 147 23.24 5.09 6.62
CA SER A 147 24.00 6.20 6.05
C SER A 147 25.45 6.30 6.55
N SER A 148 25.90 5.51 7.52
CA SER A 148 27.30 5.59 7.99
C SER A 148 28.31 5.15 6.93
N ASN A 149 27.85 4.48 5.86
CA ASN A 149 28.63 4.15 4.68
C ASN A 149 28.43 5.15 3.52
N ALA A 150 27.48 6.08 3.63
CA ALA A 150 27.23 7.14 2.66
C ALA A 150 28.02 8.38 3.06
N HIS A 151 28.96 8.81 2.22
CA HIS A 151 29.82 9.97 2.49
C HIS A 151 29.04 11.31 2.51
N HIS A 152 27.76 11.29 2.14
CA HIS A 152 26.89 12.46 2.04
C HIS A 152 25.52 12.20 2.69
N GLY A 153 24.92 13.25 3.25
CA GLY A 153 23.57 13.19 3.80
C GLY A 153 22.48 13.02 2.74
N PRO A 154 21.22 12.81 3.14
CA PRO A 154 20.16 12.53 2.19
C PRO A 154 19.91 13.75 1.29
N CYS A 155 19.59 13.48 0.03
CA CYS A 155 19.37 14.49 -1.00
C CYS A 155 17.89 14.64 -1.32
N CYS A 156 17.46 15.87 -1.62
CA CYS A 156 16.13 16.14 -2.12
C CYS A 156 16.05 15.83 -3.62
N GLY A 157 15.20 14.89 -4.01
CA GLY A 157 15.06 14.47 -5.40
C GLY A 157 13.65 13.99 -5.75
N ALA A 158 13.41 13.79 -7.05
CA ALA A 158 12.14 13.29 -7.54
C ALA A 158 11.94 11.81 -7.13
N ARG A 159 10.77 11.52 -6.57
CA ARG A 159 10.32 10.16 -6.18
C ARG A 159 9.29 9.59 -7.11
N LYS A 160 8.59 10.46 -7.83
CA LYS A 160 7.62 10.08 -8.83
C LYS A 160 7.75 11.07 -9.96
N LEU A 161 7.96 10.53 -11.15
CA LEU A 161 7.95 11.26 -12.39
C LEU A 161 6.81 10.74 -13.26
N SER A 162 6.26 11.62 -14.08
CA SER A 162 5.25 11.28 -15.08
C SER A 162 5.78 11.51 -16.48
N PRO A 163 5.40 10.65 -17.44
CA PRO A 163 5.75 10.85 -18.84
C PRO A 163 4.94 11.98 -19.46
N MET A 164 5.47 12.56 -20.56
CA MET A 164 4.80 13.57 -21.37
C MET A 164 4.83 13.20 -22.85
N LYS A 165 3.71 13.44 -23.54
CA LYS A 165 3.63 13.28 -25.00
C LYS A 165 4.20 14.50 -25.71
N MET A 166 4.98 14.28 -26.76
CA MET A 166 5.68 15.33 -27.48
C MET A 166 5.61 15.08 -28.99
N LEU A 167 5.37 16.15 -29.74
CA LEU A 167 5.43 16.21 -31.19
C LEU A 167 6.66 17.02 -31.59
N TYR A 168 7.61 16.41 -32.28
CA TYR A 168 8.89 17.05 -32.63
C TYR A 168 9.45 16.55 -33.96
N TYR A 169 10.39 17.30 -34.52
CA TYR A 169 11.19 16.91 -35.69
C TYR A 169 12.40 16.10 -35.25
N ASP A 170 12.58 14.91 -35.81
CA ASP A 170 13.79 14.11 -35.66
C ASP A 170 14.95 14.69 -36.52
N HIS A 171 16.16 14.14 -36.39
CA HIS A 171 17.34 14.53 -37.17
C HIS A 171 17.13 14.47 -38.69
N ASP A 172 16.26 13.59 -39.17
CA ASP A 172 15.85 13.48 -40.58
C ASP A 172 14.79 14.51 -41.02
N HIS A 173 14.46 15.50 -40.17
CA HIS A 173 13.34 16.44 -40.36
C HIS A 173 11.96 15.77 -40.54
N LYS A 174 11.79 14.55 -40.02
CA LYS A 174 10.51 13.86 -39.98
C LYS A 174 9.78 14.16 -38.68
N ILE A 175 8.47 14.39 -38.76
CA ILE A 175 7.63 14.62 -37.59
C ILE A 175 7.40 13.29 -36.86
N LYS A 176 7.68 13.25 -35.56
CA LYS A 176 7.42 12.11 -34.67
C LYS A 176 6.55 12.53 -33.49
N PHE A 177 5.68 11.60 -33.08
CA PHE A 177 4.83 11.74 -31.91
C PHE A 177 5.14 10.63 -30.92
N ASP A 178 5.82 10.98 -29.82
CA ASP A 178 6.30 10.02 -28.84
C ASP A 178 5.92 10.41 -27.40
N THR A 179 6.03 9.44 -26.50
CA THR A 179 5.83 9.63 -25.07
C THR A 179 7.17 9.55 -24.34
N ILE A 180 7.71 10.70 -23.95
CA ILE A 180 9.01 10.79 -23.26
C ILE A 180 8.79 10.54 -21.78
N GLN A 181 9.53 9.59 -21.23
CA GLN A 181 9.47 9.24 -19.81
C GLN A 181 10.16 10.29 -18.95
N ASP A 182 9.79 10.34 -17.68
CA ASP A 182 10.48 11.13 -16.65
C ASP A 182 10.56 12.65 -16.89
N MET A 183 9.58 13.22 -17.62
CA MET A 183 9.55 14.64 -17.97
C MET A 183 8.95 15.54 -16.90
N VAL A 184 7.99 15.05 -16.11
CA VAL A 184 7.25 15.86 -15.13
C VAL A 184 7.49 15.34 -13.72
N VAL A 185 7.96 16.20 -12.82
CA VAL A 185 8.11 15.86 -11.40
C VAL A 185 6.73 15.88 -10.73
N ASP A 186 6.24 14.72 -10.32
CA ASP A 186 4.98 14.60 -9.57
C ASP A 186 5.19 14.73 -8.06
N ARG A 187 6.34 14.23 -7.56
CA ARG A 187 6.62 14.12 -6.12
C ARG A 187 8.11 14.23 -5.83
N CYS A 188 8.44 15.01 -4.80
CA CYS A 188 9.79 15.11 -4.22
C CYS A 188 9.90 14.33 -2.91
N GLY A 189 11.12 13.97 -2.53
CA GLY A 189 11.41 13.38 -1.22
C GLY A 189 12.90 13.16 -0.97
N CYS A 190 13.24 12.91 0.29
CA CYS A 190 14.61 12.71 0.75
C CYS A 190 15.06 11.24 0.63
N SER A 191 16.28 11.00 0.14
CA SER A 191 16.99 9.71 0.23
C SER A 191 18.47 9.91 0.37
#